data_AF-A0A3B6JNV6-F1
#
_entry.id   AF-A0A3B6JNV6-F1
#
_cell.length_a   1.000
_cell.length_b   1.000
_cell.length_c   1.000
_cell.angle_alpha   90.00
_cell.angle_beta   90.00
_cell.angle_gamma   90.00
#
_symmetry.space_group_name_H-M   'P 1'
#
loop_
_entity.id
_entity.type
_entity.pdbx_description
1 polymer ?
#
loop_
_entity_poly.entity_id
_entity_poly.type
_entity_poly.pdbx_seq_one_letter_code
_entity_poly.pdbx_strand_id
1 'polypeptide(L)'
;MPQTKATVSTGGSAALAALHGNTTAQDSEESAAKHRTKKARTVSSGETSMVDADASLGGDMVHGHPAKEPDTAKDFQKSDSDETVLHAKEENEEVKEAELLIQMMNDLGIGEHVSDDEFNAYFDQLPSMPRIYPDAVKLTSEELDKQVVRLALYRFRSYKHKVKEEGKDDTLGLKDVSEDECDRQFLKKWGYFKPIEENWTLDWYFHPDYCKDPSLSDYQRLVLRNYGGTEYGRWSGYHEFLCSHVIEEEYANYCEELFKQLQWMEGYLDARRPSYKWDCISSRGAFQAIKIAATTFPKISASLAYYGYHECIASMGYDSFWFKELDGVYFEIWRRVTQRMMSFREALEEVYNLDRFPLRQHRMKVALEDDYIMGRMKSEYRACTAAITPEVKEDGAKELIAEAIRKRINKPKYYDEYIRKKIHIARVVGIIPPL
;
A
#
# COMPACT_ATOMS: atom_id res chain seq x y z
N MET A 1 46.09 -28.84 54.89
CA MET A 1 46.44 -28.19 53.60
C MET A 1 47.36 -29.11 52.83
N PRO A 2 47.31 -29.21 51.49
CA PRO A 2 46.47 -28.50 50.51
C PRO A 2 45.35 -29.41 49.92
N GLN A 3 44.10 -28.96 49.73
CA GLN A 3 43.55 -28.17 48.58
C GLN A 3 43.28 -29.04 47.32
N THR A 4 42.14 -29.05 46.62
CA THR A 4 40.80 -28.44 46.79
C THR A 4 39.80 -29.14 45.83
N LYS A 5 38.56 -29.31 46.33
CA LYS A 5 37.20 -29.42 45.74
C LYS A 5 37.02 -29.37 44.20
N ALA A 6 36.29 -30.32 43.58
CA ALA A 6 34.81 -30.51 43.48
C ALA A 6 34.23 -29.80 42.22
N THR A 7 33.15 -30.19 41.53
CA THR A 7 31.93 -30.93 41.93
C THR A 7 31.16 -31.43 40.68
N VAL A 8 30.62 -32.65 40.81
CA VAL A 8 29.35 -33.25 40.34
C VAL A 8 28.47 -32.53 39.29
N SER A 9 28.09 -33.32 38.28
CA SER A 9 26.98 -33.14 37.33
C SER A 9 25.87 -34.15 37.64
N THR A 10 24.61 -33.70 37.61
CA THR A 10 23.39 -34.54 37.72
C THR A 10 22.40 -34.15 36.64
N GLY A 11 21.84 -35.15 35.96
CA GLY A 11 20.69 -35.00 35.06
C GLY A 11 20.17 -36.35 34.60
N GLY A 12 19.19 -36.90 35.32
CA GLY A 12 18.51 -38.16 35.04
C GLY A 12 17.23 -38.00 34.22
N SER A 13 16.75 -39.11 33.68
CA SER A 13 15.66 -39.23 32.70
C SER A 13 14.42 -39.96 33.25
N ALA A 14 13.26 -39.49 32.78
CA ALA A 14 11.97 -40.16 32.50
C ALA A 14 11.08 -40.80 33.59
N ALA A 15 9.78 -40.43 33.58
CA ALA A 15 8.56 -41.27 33.55
C ALA A 15 7.29 -40.40 33.83
N LEU A 16 6.35 -40.23 32.88
CA LEU A 16 5.10 -41.01 32.63
C LEU A 16 3.94 -40.74 33.63
N ALA A 17 2.89 -40.05 33.16
CA ALA A 17 1.48 -40.27 33.53
C ALA A 17 0.53 -39.57 32.53
N ALA A 18 -0.60 -40.21 32.25
CA ALA A 18 -1.53 -39.93 31.17
C ALA A 18 -2.90 -39.42 31.67
N LEU A 19 -3.65 -38.86 30.69
CA LEU A 19 -5.11 -38.93 30.46
C LEU A 19 -6.12 -37.92 31.06
N HIS A 20 -7.00 -37.51 30.13
CA HIS A 20 -8.29 -36.80 30.18
C HIS A 20 -8.22 -35.28 29.96
N GLY A 21 -8.89 -34.67 28.98
CA GLY A 21 -9.85 -35.13 27.97
C GLY A 21 -10.67 -33.91 27.55
N ASN A 22 -10.81 -33.64 26.25
CA ASN A 22 -12.01 -33.09 25.61
C ASN A 22 -11.73 -32.73 24.14
N THR A 23 -12.27 -33.58 23.27
CA THR A 23 -12.60 -33.30 21.88
C THR A 23 -14.11 -33.23 21.80
N THR A 24 -14.66 -32.19 21.20
CA THR A 24 -15.88 -32.29 20.36
C THR A 24 -15.87 -31.14 19.37
N ALA A 25 -15.64 -31.50 18.11
CA ALA A 25 -16.09 -30.77 16.94
C ALA A 25 -17.57 -31.13 16.68
N GLN A 26 -18.33 -30.20 16.09
CA GLN A 26 -19.49 -30.53 15.27
C GLN A 26 -19.74 -29.40 14.25
N ASP A 27 -19.44 -29.72 12.99
CA ASP A 27 -20.13 -29.28 11.77
C ASP A 27 -21.65 -29.60 11.88
N SER A 28 -22.63 -29.19 11.07
CA SER A 28 -22.87 -28.51 9.78
C SER A 28 -24.43 -28.45 9.66
N GLU A 29 -25.06 -27.56 8.89
CA GLU A 29 -25.76 -27.82 7.60
C GLU A 29 -26.82 -26.70 7.43
N GLU A 30 -26.87 -26.00 6.29
CA GLU A 30 -27.81 -26.19 5.14
C GLU A 30 -29.26 -25.73 5.44
N SER A 31 -30.07 -25.09 4.58
CA SER A 31 -30.15 -25.09 3.12
C SER A 31 -31.23 -24.09 2.63
N ALA A 32 -31.32 -23.98 1.29
CA ALA A 32 -32.51 -23.75 0.46
C ALA A 32 -32.92 -22.33 0.01
N ALA A 33 -32.61 -22.10 -1.27
CA ALA A 33 -33.24 -21.18 -2.19
C ALA A 33 -34.75 -21.40 -2.38
N LYS A 34 -35.49 -20.31 -2.66
CA LYS A 34 -36.75 -20.34 -3.43
C LYS A 34 -36.81 -19.17 -4.41
N HIS A 35 -36.69 -19.50 -5.70
CA HIS A 35 -37.13 -18.64 -6.79
C HIS A 35 -38.67 -18.58 -6.86
N ARG A 36 -39.23 -17.39 -7.08
CA ARG A 36 -40.43 -17.24 -7.91
C ARG A 36 -40.42 -15.91 -8.66
N THR A 37 -40.64 -16.02 -9.95
CA THR A 37 -40.67 -15.01 -11.02
C THR A 37 -41.83 -14.02 -10.90
N LYS A 38 -41.59 -12.75 -11.31
CA LYS A 38 -42.52 -11.97 -12.15
C LYS A 38 -41.84 -10.73 -12.76
N LYS A 39 -42.04 -10.56 -14.07
CA LYS A 39 -41.67 -9.42 -14.94
C LYS A 39 -42.18 -8.07 -14.41
N ALA A 40 -41.36 -7.02 -14.53
CA ALA A 40 -41.70 -5.79 -15.25
C ALA A 40 -40.44 -4.93 -15.44
N ARG A 41 -40.38 -4.24 -16.57
CA ARG A 41 -39.26 -3.48 -17.13
C ARG A 41 -39.35 -2.04 -16.66
N THR A 42 -38.33 -1.50 -15.98
CA THR A 42 -38.08 -0.05 -15.93
C THR A 42 -36.61 0.18 -15.61
N VAL A 43 -35.96 1.00 -16.43
CA VAL A 43 -34.55 1.37 -16.38
C VAL A 43 -34.35 2.36 -15.24
N SER A 44 -33.44 2.07 -14.31
CA SER A 44 -32.93 3.01 -13.32
C SER A 44 -31.48 2.65 -13.02
N SER A 45 -30.64 3.69 -13.02
CA SER A 45 -29.21 3.74 -12.72
C SER A 45 -28.78 2.77 -11.61
N GLY A 46 -27.89 1.84 -11.94
CA GLY A 46 -27.30 0.91 -11.00
C GLY A 46 -26.14 1.54 -10.25
N GLU A 47 -26.40 1.90 -8.99
CA GLU A 47 -25.39 2.03 -7.94
C GLU A 47 -24.60 0.71 -7.85
N THR A 48 -23.27 0.80 -7.93
CA THR A 48 -22.40 -0.27 -7.46
C THR A 48 -22.01 0.07 -6.04
N SER A 49 -22.49 -0.73 -5.09
CA SER A 49 -22.09 -0.69 -3.70
C SER A 49 -20.59 -0.99 -3.59
N MET A 50 -19.78 0.04 -3.40
CA MET A 50 -18.43 -0.13 -2.89
C MET A 50 -18.49 -0.19 -1.37
N VAL A 51 -17.94 -1.29 -0.85
CA VAL A 51 -17.69 -1.50 0.57
C VAL A 51 -16.70 -0.45 1.03
N ASP A 52 -17.06 0.29 2.07
CA ASP A 52 -16.27 1.35 2.70
C ASP A 52 -14.85 0.85 3.02
N ALA A 53 -13.86 1.47 2.36
CA ALA A 53 -12.46 1.45 2.78
C ALA A 53 -12.07 2.88 3.12
N ASP A 54 -12.69 3.38 4.20
CA ASP A 54 -12.40 4.68 4.77
C ASP A 54 -11.07 4.60 5.54
N ALA A 55 -9.99 5.03 4.90
CA ALA A 55 -8.71 5.25 5.57
C ALA A 55 -8.75 6.63 6.24
N SER A 56 -9.51 6.72 7.34
CA SER A 56 -9.53 7.89 8.20
C SER A 56 -8.20 8.01 8.95
N LEU A 57 -7.36 8.94 8.49
CA LEU A 57 -6.27 9.50 9.29
C LEU A 57 -6.83 10.68 10.09
N GLY A 58 -7.48 10.38 11.20
CA GLY A 58 -7.93 11.36 12.19
C GLY A 58 -8.03 10.71 13.56
N GLY A 59 -7.01 10.89 14.39
CA GLY A 59 -7.06 10.50 15.80
C GLY A 59 -7.56 11.65 16.65
N ASP A 60 -8.51 11.38 17.54
CA ASP A 60 -8.50 11.90 18.91
C ASP A 60 -9.41 11.07 19.83
N MET A 61 -8.88 10.71 20.99
CA MET A 61 -9.62 10.13 22.13
C MET A 61 -9.74 11.20 23.21
N VAL A 62 -10.91 11.36 23.86
CA VAL A 62 -11.07 11.57 25.32
C VAL A 62 -12.52 11.27 25.76
N HIS A 63 -12.63 10.64 26.93
CA HIS A 63 -13.80 10.14 27.66
C HIS A 63 -14.77 11.18 28.26
N GLY A 64 -16.03 10.77 28.49
CA GLY A 64 -16.88 11.26 29.60
C GLY A 64 -18.41 11.11 29.43
N HIS A 65 -19.03 10.20 30.19
CA HIS A 65 -20.50 10.07 30.40
C HIS A 65 -20.83 10.47 31.86
N PRO A 66 -22.11 10.62 32.31
CA PRO A 66 -23.38 10.89 31.60
C PRO A 66 -24.35 11.89 32.32
N ALA A 67 -25.47 12.20 31.63
CA ALA A 67 -26.85 12.21 32.16
C ALA A 67 -27.64 13.55 32.37
N LYS A 68 -28.89 13.49 31.85
CA LYS A 68 -30.18 14.12 32.24
C LYS A 68 -30.61 15.46 31.60
N GLU A 69 -31.53 15.33 30.65
CA GLU A 69 -32.69 16.21 30.37
C GLU A 69 -33.70 16.21 31.56
N PRO A 70 -34.66 17.17 31.71
CA PRO A 70 -35.49 17.68 30.60
C PRO A 70 -35.97 19.15 30.61
N ASP A 71 -36.54 19.50 29.45
CA ASP A 71 -37.64 20.43 29.15
C ASP A 71 -37.54 21.92 29.50
N THR A 72 -37.46 22.74 28.43
CA THR A 72 -38.41 23.85 28.24
C THR A 72 -38.47 24.26 26.77
N ALA A 73 -39.60 23.97 26.13
CA ALA A 73 -39.95 24.47 24.81
C ALA A 73 -40.24 25.98 24.87
N LYS A 74 -39.47 26.79 24.13
CA LYS A 74 -39.90 28.09 23.59
C LYS A 74 -39.16 28.41 22.28
N ASP A 75 -39.95 28.49 21.22
CA ASP A 75 -39.79 29.27 19.98
C ASP A 75 -38.37 29.63 19.51
N PHE A 76 -37.94 28.96 18.44
CA PHE A 76 -37.26 29.58 17.29
C PHE A 76 -37.62 28.83 16.01
N GLN A 77 -38.84 29.05 15.49
CA GLN A 77 -39.13 28.79 14.08
C GLN A 77 -38.58 29.95 13.24
N LYS A 78 -37.27 29.96 13.01
CA LYS A 78 -36.65 30.68 11.88
C LYS A 78 -35.19 30.22 11.68
N SER A 79 -34.96 29.21 10.83
CA SER A 79 -33.63 28.99 10.23
C SER A 79 -33.59 28.08 9.01
N ASP A 80 -34.53 27.14 8.81
CA ASP A 80 -34.41 26.17 7.70
C ASP A 80 -34.41 26.78 6.30
N SER A 81 -35.17 27.85 6.06
CA SER A 81 -35.26 28.45 4.71
C SER A 81 -34.03 29.25 4.31
N ASP A 82 -33.37 29.91 5.27
CA ASP A 82 -32.20 30.75 5.00
C ASP A 82 -30.94 29.87 4.87
N GLU A 83 -30.84 28.80 5.65
CA GLU A 83 -29.75 27.81 5.56
C GLU A 83 -29.82 27.01 4.25
N THR A 84 -31.03 26.61 3.80
CA THR A 84 -31.22 25.94 2.51
C THR A 84 -30.88 26.85 1.31
N VAL A 85 -31.21 28.15 1.39
CA VAL A 85 -30.89 29.12 0.32
C VAL A 85 -29.40 29.47 0.31
N LEU A 86 -28.73 29.47 1.46
CA LEU A 86 -27.28 29.66 1.54
C LEU A 86 -26.54 28.44 0.97
N HIS A 87 -26.93 27.22 1.34
CA HIS A 87 -26.36 25.99 0.78
C HIS A 87 -26.54 25.91 -0.74
N ALA A 88 -27.71 26.23 -1.27
CA ALA A 88 -27.95 26.23 -2.71
C ALA A 88 -27.14 27.30 -3.48
N LYS A 89 -26.79 28.42 -2.83
CA LYS A 89 -25.91 29.45 -3.41
C LYS A 89 -24.45 29.03 -3.38
N GLU A 90 -24.00 28.44 -2.27
CA GLU A 90 -22.64 27.91 -2.12
C GLU A 90 -22.38 26.78 -3.13
N GLU A 91 -23.32 25.86 -3.30
CA GLU A 91 -23.25 24.78 -4.29
C GLU A 91 -23.16 25.33 -5.72
N ASN A 92 -23.92 26.38 -6.04
CA ASN A 92 -23.90 27.01 -7.36
C ASN A 92 -22.58 27.77 -7.66
N GLU A 93 -21.98 28.41 -6.66
CA GLU A 93 -20.66 29.03 -6.83
C GLU A 93 -19.55 27.99 -6.95
N GLU A 94 -19.59 26.90 -6.17
CA GLU A 94 -18.63 25.80 -6.27
C GLU A 94 -18.65 25.12 -7.66
N VAL A 95 -19.85 24.96 -8.24
CA VAL A 95 -20.03 24.46 -9.60
C VAL A 95 -19.38 25.40 -10.63
N LYS A 96 -19.63 26.70 -10.56
CA LYS A 96 -19.02 27.68 -11.47
C LYS A 96 -17.49 27.71 -11.36
N GLU A 97 -16.95 27.65 -10.14
CA GLU A 97 -15.51 27.60 -9.93
C GLU A 97 -14.88 26.35 -10.56
N ALA A 98 -15.55 25.20 -10.44
CA ALA A 98 -15.11 23.97 -11.08
C ALA A 98 -15.18 24.05 -12.61
N GLU A 99 -16.25 24.61 -13.19
CA GLU A 99 -16.39 24.82 -14.63
C GLU A 99 -15.28 25.73 -15.18
N LEU A 100 -15.00 26.85 -14.49
CA LEU A 100 -13.91 27.76 -14.84
C LEU A 100 -12.54 27.08 -14.76
N LEU A 101 -12.31 26.26 -13.73
CA LEU A 101 -11.08 25.48 -13.61
C LEU A 101 -10.94 24.52 -14.79
N ILE A 102 -11.99 23.78 -15.11
CA ILE A 102 -11.99 22.80 -16.19
C ILE A 102 -11.74 23.48 -17.55
N GLN A 103 -12.33 24.65 -17.78
CA GLN A 103 -12.06 25.46 -18.97
C GLN A 103 -10.59 25.91 -19.01
N MET A 104 -10.06 26.43 -17.90
CA MET A 104 -8.65 26.83 -17.80
C MET A 104 -7.71 25.65 -18.08
N MET A 105 -8.00 24.46 -17.54
CA MET A 105 -7.21 23.26 -17.79
C MET A 105 -7.23 22.87 -19.27
N ASN A 106 -8.39 22.99 -19.94
CA ASN A 106 -8.50 22.74 -21.38
C ASN A 106 -7.64 23.73 -22.19
N ASP A 107 -7.72 25.02 -21.86
CA ASP A 107 -6.99 26.09 -22.55
C ASP A 107 -5.46 25.93 -22.38
N LEU A 108 -5.02 25.46 -21.21
CA LEU A 108 -3.61 25.21 -20.91
C LEU A 108 -3.11 23.83 -21.38
N GLY A 109 -3.99 22.97 -21.89
CA GLY A 109 -3.65 21.59 -22.25
C GLY A 109 -3.23 20.73 -21.05
N ILE A 110 -3.70 21.05 -19.85
CA ILE A 110 -3.38 20.34 -18.61
C ILE A 110 -4.35 19.19 -18.41
N GLY A 111 -3.83 17.97 -18.49
CA GLY A 111 -4.63 16.76 -18.39
C GLY A 111 -5.62 16.66 -19.55
N GLU A 112 -5.33 15.77 -20.50
CA GLU A 112 -6.19 15.57 -21.66
C GLU A 112 -7.66 15.40 -21.26
N HIS A 113 -8.54 16.15 -21.92
CA HIS A 113 -9.98 15.99 -21.76
C HIS A 113 -10.45 14.76 -22.54
N VAL A 114 -11.15 13.88 -21.83
CA VAL A 114 -11.86 12.74 -22.40
C VAL A 114 -13.34 12.96 -22.11
N SER A 115 -14.18 12.92 -23.14
CA SER A 115 -15.63 13.03 -22.96
C SER A 115 -16.22 11.75 -22.36
N ASP A 116 -17.43 11.81 -21.81
CA ASP A 116 -18.12 10.62 -21.29
C ASP A 116 -18.33 9.54 -22.37
N ASP A 117 -18.64 9.96 -23.61
CA ASP A 117 -18.82 9.03 -24.73
C ASP A 117 -17.52 8.32 -25.10
N GLU A 118 -16.41 9.07 -25.17
CA GLU A 118 -15.08 8.48 -25.40
C GLU A 118 -14.66 7.57 -24.24
N PHE A 119 -14.91 7.99 -23.00
CA PHE A 119 -14.66 7.20 -21.81
C PHE A 119 -15.40 5.86 -21.87
N ASN A 120 -16.70 5.88 -22.15
CA ASN A 120 -17.51 4.67 -22.26
C ASN A 120 -17.00 3.77 -23.40
N ALA A 121 -16.64 4.36 -24.55
CA ALA A 121 -16.07 3.62 -25.66
C ALA A 121 -14.73 2.97 -25.32
N TYR A 122 -13.86 3.63 -24.54
CA TYR A 122 -12.61 3.03 -24.05
C TYR A 122 -12.87 1.96 -22.99
N PHE A 123 -13.79 2.22 -22.07
CA PHE A 123 -14.17 1.27 -21.03
C PHE A 123 -14.67 -0.05 -21.62
N ASP A 124 -15.52 0.02 -22.65
CA ASP A 124 -16.07 -1.16 -23.34
C ASP A 124 -15.01 -1.98 -24.11
N GLN A 125 -13.84 -1.41 -24.40
CA GLN A 125 -12.73 -2.13 -25.04
C GLN A 125 -11.91 -2.96 -24.03
N LEU A 126 -11.99 -2.65 -22.74
CA LEU A 126 -11.15 -3.28 -21.73
C LEU A 126 -11.61 -4.72 -21.43
N PRO A 127 -10.68 -5.66 -21.21
CA PRO A 127 -11.01 -7.01 -20.80
C PRO A 127 -11.69 -7.02 -19.42
N SER A 128 -12.57 -7.99 -19.21
CA SER A 128 -13.06 -8.32 -17.88
C SER A 128 -11.94 -8.88 -17.01
N MET A 129 -11.95 -8.58 -15.72
CA MET A 129 -11.05 -9.24 -14.77
C MET A 129 -11.23 -10.77 -14.82
N PRO A 130 -10.13 -11.54 -14.82
CA PRO A 130 -10.21 -12.98 -14.66
C PRO A 130 -10.92 -13.31 -13.34
N ARG A 131 -12.10 -13.91 -13.41
CA ARG A 131 -12.77 -14.44 -12.22
C ARG A 131 -12.23 -15.82 -11.96
N ILE A 132 -11.41 -15.96 -10.91
CA ILE A 132 -11.00 -17.26 -10.43
C ILE A 132 -12.05 -17.70 -9.42
N TYR A 133 -12.96 -18.53 -9.89
CA TYR A 133 -13.84 -19.28 -9.00
C TYR A 133 -13.05 -20.51 -8.56
N PRO A 134 -12.88 -20.75 -7.25
CA PRO A 134 -12.27 -21.98 -6.80
C PRO A 134 -13.12 -23.13 -7.31
N ASP A 135 -12.55 -23.94 -8.22
CA ASP A 135 -13.22 -25.12 -8.71
C ASP A 135 -13.47 -26.08 -7.54
N ALA A 136 -14.63 -26.76 -7.55
CA ALA A 136 -14.91 -27.81 -6.56
C ALA A 136 -13.97 -29.03 -6.70
N VAL A 137 -13.14 -29.03 -7.76
CA VAL A 137 -12.16 -30.08 -8.05
C VAL A 137 -10.94 -29.88 -7.16
N LYS A 138 -10.62 -30.91 -6.38
CA LYS A 138 -9.41 -30.95 -5.54
C LYS A 138 -8.30 -31.67 -6.29
N LEU A 139 -7.06 -31.25 -6.05
CA LEU A 139 -5.88 -31.98 -6.48
C LEU A 139 -5.93 -33.43 -5.97
N THR A 140 -5.59 -34.37 -6.86
CA THR A 140 -5.34 -35.76 -6.48
C THR A 140 -4.10 -35.88 -5.60
N SER A 141 -3.96 -36.99 -4.89
CA SER A 141 -2.76 -37.25 -4.07
C SER A 141 -1.47 -37.22 -4.90
N GLU A 142 -1.52 -37.68 -6.16
CA GLU A 142 -0.34 -37.70 -7.04
C GLU A 142 0.03 -36.28 -7.49
N GLU A 143 -0.96 -35.46 -7.84
CA GLU A 143 -0.73 -34.06 -8.21
C GLU A 143 -0.18 -33.25 -7.04
N LEU A 144 -0.72 -33.46 -5.84
CA LEU A 144 -0.21 -32.83 -4.62
C LEU A 144 1.24 -33.24 -4.35
N ASP A 145 1.57 -34.52 -4.53
CA ASP A 145 2.92 -35.04 -4.37
C ASP A 145 3.92 -34.44 -5.36
N LYS A 146 3.51 -34.26 -6.62
CA LYS A 146 4.32 -33.57 -7.65
C LYS A 146 4.48 -32.09 -7.32
N GLN A 147 3.42 -31.44 -6.86
CA GLN A 147 3.45 -30.03 -6.47
C GLN A 147 4.39 -29.80 -5.28
N VAL A 148 4.32 -30.61 -4.23
CA VAL A 148 5.18 -30.47 -3.05
C VAL A 148 6.67 -30.54 -3.42
N VAL A 149 7.04 -31.47 -4.31
CA VAL A 149 8.41 -31.56 -4.83
C VAL A 149 8.80 -30.29 -5.59
N ARG A 150 7.95 -29.85 -6.53
CA ARG A 150 8.21 -28.66 -7.36
C ARG A 150 8.36 -27.38 -6.52
N LEU A 151 7.46 -27.14 -5.56
CA LEU A 151 7.53 -25.98 -4.67
C LEU A 151 8.77 -26.03 -3.76
N ALA A 152 9.23 -27.22 -3.36
CA ALA A 152 10.47 -27.37 -2.59
C ALA A 152 11.71 -26.94 -3.40
N LEU A 153 11.74 -27.27 -4.70
CA LEU A 153 12.83 -26.84 -5.58
C LEU A 153 12.88 -25.31 -5.74
N TYR A 154 11.73 -24.63 -5.81
CA TYR A 154 11.69 -23.16 -5.83
C TYR A 154 12.29 -22.54 -4.56
N ARG A 155 11.95 -23.09 -3.39
CA ARG A 155 12.53 -22.67 -2.10
C ARG A 155 14.04 -22.89 -2.05
N PHE A 156 14.51 -24.04 -2.53
CA PHE A 156 15.93 -24.36 -2.62
C PHE A 156 16.69 -23.39 -3.53
N ARG A 157 16.16 -23.10 -4.72
CA ARG A 157 16.75 -22.11 -5.65
C ARG A 157 16.82 -20.72 -5.02
N SER A 158 15.77 -20.29 -4.34
CA SER A 158 15.77 -19.02 -3.59
C SER A 158 16.84 -18.98 -2.51
N TYR A 159 16.96 -20.04 -1.70
CA TYR A 159 18.00 -20.12 -0.68
C TYR A 159 19.40 -20.00 -1.30
N LYS A 160 19.65 -20.76 -2.39
CA LYS A 160 20.93 -20.68 -3.11
C LYS A 160 21.20 -19.30 -3.67
N HIS A 161 20.20 -18.61 -4.21
CA HIS A 161 20.34 -17.24 -4.69
C HIS A 161 20.75 -16.29 -3.56
N LYS A 162 20.10 -16.37 -2.40
CA LYS A 162 20.46 -15.55 -1.22
C LYS A 162 21.89 -15.80 -0.74
N VAL A 163 22.35 -17.05 -0.75
CA VAL A 163 23.71 -17.38 -0.31
C VAL A 163 24.77 -17.00 -1.35
N LYS A 164 24.51 -17.23 -2.64
CA LYS A 164 25.50 -17.01 -3.72
C LYS A 164 25.54 -15.58 -4.22
N GLU A 165 24.39 -15.00 -4.51
CA GLU A 165 24.26 -13.70 -5.16
C GLU A 165 24.09 -12.57 -4.14
N GLU A 166 23.32 -12.79 -3.06
CA GLU A 166 23.14 -11.77 -2.00
C GLU A 166 24.18 -11.85 -0.87
N GLY A 167 25.11 -12.80 -0.93
CA GLY A 167 26.20 -12.96 0.05
C GLY A 167 25.74 -13.28 1.47
N LYS A 168 24.57 -13.92 1.65
CA LYS A 168 24.07 -14.37 2.96
C LYS A 168 24.84 -15.60 3.45
N ASP A 169 24.86 -15.79 4.77
CA ASP A 169 25.53 -16.93 5.40
C ASP A 169 24.87 -18.27 5.01
N ASP A 170 25.69 -19.29 4.76
CA ASP A 170 25.21 -20.62 4.36
C ASP A 170 24.85 -21.47 5.58
N THR A 171 23.82 -21.03 6.30
CA THR A 171 23.34 -21.66 7.53
C THR A 171 22.93 -23.14 7.37
N LEU A 172 22.55 -23.55 6.15
CA LEU A 172 22.15 -24.93 5.84
C LEU A 172 23.28 -25.75 5.17
N GLY A 173 24.41 -25.14 4.81
CA GLY A 173 25.50 -25.82 4.10
C GLY A 173 25.09 -26.34 2.71
N LEU A 174 24.21 -25.61 2.00
CA LEU A 174 23.61 -26.06 0.74
C LEU A 174 24.09 -25.28 -0.48
N LYS A 175 25.06 -24.37 -0.32
CA LYS A 175 25.58 -23.54 -1.41
C LYS A 175 26.04 -24.38 -2.60
N ASP A 176 26.76 -25.46 -2.35
CA ASP A 176 27.42 -26.26 -3.39
C ASP A 176 26.61 -27.49 -3.85
N VAL A 177 25.44 -27.73 -3.25
CA VAL A 177 24.55 -28.84 -3.63
C VAL A 177 23.93 -28.56 -4.99
N SER A 178 24.02 -29.52 -5.93
CA SER A 178 23.35 -29.41 -7.23
C SER A 178 21.85 -29.68 -7.11
N GLU A 179 21.05 -29.18 -8.06
CA GLU A 179 19.61 -29.49 -8.06
C GLU A 179 19.34 -30.97 -8.40
N ASP A 180 20.23 -31.63 -9.14
CA ASP A 180 20.12 -33.05 -9.47
C ASP A 180 20.26 -33.96 -8.23
N GLU A 181 20.93 -33.47 -7.18
CA GLU A 181 21.01 -34.14 -5.87
C GLU A 181 19.74 -33.97 -5.02
N CYS A 182 18.82 -33.07 -5.42
CA CYS A 182 17.58 -32.79 -4.70
C CYS A 182 16.48 -33.81 -5.00
N ASP A 183 16.78 -35.10 -4.83
CA ASP A 183 15.79 -36.16 -4.92
C ASP A 183 14.73 -36.07 -3.81
N ARG A 184 13.66 -36.87 -3.91
CA ARG A 184 12.57 -36.84 -2.92
C ARG A 184 13.06 -37.15 -1.48
N GLN A 185 14.05 -38.01 -1.31
CA GLN A 185 14.56 -38.37 0.02
C GLN A 185 15.34 -37.21 0.62
N PHE A 186 16.15 -36.53 -0.18
CA PHE A 186 16.85 -35.31 0.16
C PHE A 186 15.87 -34.20 0.55
N LEU A 187 14.87 -33.91 -0.31
CA LEU A 187 13.86 -32.90 -0.02
C LEU A 187 13.11 -33.21 1.29
N LYS A 188 12.74 -34.47 1.52
CA LYS A 188 12.06 -34.90 2.75
C LYS A 188 12.94 -34.73 3.99
N LYS A 189 14.24 -35.03 3.90
CA LYS A 189 15.22 -34.83 5.00
C LYS A 189 15.26 -33.36 5.44
N TRP A 190 15.12 -32.43 4.50
CA TRP A 190 15.10 -30.98 4.75
C TRP A 190 13.69 -30.41 4.98
N GLY A 191 12.69 -31.27 5.19
CA GLY A 191 11.30 -30.83 5.40
C GLY A 191 10.73 -30.04 4.21
N TYR A 192 11.16 -30.38 2.99
CA TYR A 192 10.81 -29.69 1.74
C TYR A 192 11.14 -28.19 1.76
N PHE A 193 12.10 -27.79 2.59
CA PHE A 193 12.48 -26.40 2.82
C PHE A 193 11.34 -25.51 3.33
N LYS A 194 10.24 -26.08 3.87
CA LYS A 194 9.21 -25.27 4.53
C LYS A 194 9.74 -24.40 5.68
N PRO A 195 10.69 -24.88 6.52
CA PRO A 195 11.18 -24.06 7.63
C PRO A 195 11.81 -22.73 7.20
N ILE A 196 12.42 -22.62 6.01
CA ILE A 196 13.00 -21.33 5.53
C ILE A 196 11.93 -20.32 5.08
N GLU A 197 10.74 -20.82 4.72
CA GLU A 197 9.58 -20.00 4.47
C GLU A 197 8.96 -19.54 5.80
N GLU A 198 8.83 -20.44 6.78
CA GLU A 198 8.19 -20.21 8.08
C GLU A 198 9.02 -19.35 9.05
N ASN A 199 10.35 -19.46 9.00
CA ASN A 199 11.27 -18.70 9.86
C ASN A 199 11.60 -17.29 9.33
N TRP A 200 10.86 -16.81 8.31
CA TRP A 200 11.02 -15.49 7.70
C TRP A 200 12.36 -15.26 6.98
N THR A 201 13.11 -16.32 6.66
CA THR A 201 14.32 -16.21 5.83
C THR A 201 13.97 -15.79 4.41
N LEU A 202 12.87 -16.31 3.88
CA LEU A 202 12.27 -15.86 2.63
C LEU A 202 11.26 -14.75 2.89
N ASP A 203 11.28 -13.74 2.03
CA ASP A 203 10.37 -12.60 1.98
C ASP A 203 9.10 -12.89 1.18
N TRP A 204 8.86 -14.18 0.92
CA TRP A 204 7.73 -14.71 0.18
C TRP A 204 7.41 -16.11 0.70
N TYR A 205 6.21 -16.58 0.35
CA TYR A 205 5.71 -17.89 0.72
C TYR A 205 4.70 -18.40 -0.32
N PHE A 206 4.36 -19.69 -0.28
CA PHE A 206 3.28 -20.22 -1.10
C PHE A 206 2.00 -20.27 -0.28
N HIS A 207 0.97 -19.53 -0.68
CA HIS A 207 -0.24 -19.41 0.13
C HIS A 207 -0.93 -20.78 0.30
N PRO A 208 -1.19 -21.24 1.53
CA PRO A 208 -1.71 -22.59 1.78
C PRO A 208 -3.03 -22.90 1.07
N ASP A 209 -3.92 -21.92 0.96
CA ASP A 209 -5.21 -22.13 0.29
C ASP A 209 -5.08 -22.10 -1.24
N TYR A 210 -4.19 -21.26 -1.77
CA TYR A 210 -3.93 -21.21 -3.22
C TYR A 210 -3.21 -22.48 -3.69
N CYS A 211 -2.43 -23.11 -2.80
CA CYS A 211 -1.82 -24.42 -3.06
C CYS A 211 -2.84 -25.55 -3.18
N LYS A 212 -4.07 -25.41 -2.68
CA LYS A 212 -5.12 -26.43 -2.79
C LYS A 212 -5.94 -26.29 -4.07
N ASP A 213 -5.92 -25.11 -4.68
CA ASP A 213 -6.69 -24.80 -5.89
C ASP A 213 -5.92 -25.25 -7.14
N PRO A 214 -6.42 -26.22 -7.92
CA PRO A 214 -5.75 -26.69 -9.13
C PRO A 214 -5.80 -25.67 -10.28
N SER A 215 -6.71 -24.69 -10.27
CA SER A 215 -6.85 -23.70 -11.34
C SER A 215 -5.72 -22.67 -11.35
N LEU A 216 -5.02 -22.51 -10.23
CA LEU A 216 -3.93 -21.55 -10.09
C LEU A 216 -2.62 -22.06 -10.69
N SER A 217 -1.81 -21.14 -11.18
CA SER A 217 -0.39 -21.37 -11.51
C SER A 217 0.48 -21.20 -10.26
N ASP A 218 1.70 -21.74 -10.27
CA ASP A 218 2.63 -21.54 -9.14
C ASP A 218 2.99 -20.06 -8.94
N TYR A 219 2.92 -19.25 -10.00
CA TYR A 219 3.06 -17.79 -9.90
C TYR A 219 1.93 -17.15 -9.08
N GLN A 220 0.68 -17.58 -9.29
CA GLN A 220 -0.46 -17.08 -8.51
C GLN A 220 -0.45 -17.58 -7.07
N ARG A 221 0.16 -18.75 -6.81
CA ARG A 221 0.36 -19.28 -5.45
C ARG A 221 1.43 -18.52 -4.67
N LEU A 222 2.36 -17.86 -5.35
CA LEU A 222 3.45 -17.09 -4.76
C LEU A 222 2.93 -15.77 -4.17
N VAL A 223 3.14 -15.58 -2.87
CA VAL A 223 2.70 -14.38 -2.14
C VAL A 223 3.89 -13.77 -1.41
N LEU A 224 4.04 -12.45 -1.48
CA LEU A 224 5.09 -11.75 -0.74
C LEU A 224 4.68 -11.57 0.72
N ARG A 225 5.64 -11.54 1.62
CA ARG A 225 5.40 -11.20 3.03
C ARG A 225 5.28 -9.69 3.21
N ASN A 226 4.46 -9.28 4.16
CA ASN A 226 4.35 -7.89 4.61
C ASN A 226 5.09 -7.71 5.93
N TYR A 227 6.39 -7.41 5.88
CA TYR A 227 7.19 -7.27 7.08
C TYR A 227 6.65 -6.13 7.97
N GLY A 228 6.39 -6.44 9.24
CA GLY A 228 5.84 -5.47 10.20
C GLY A 228 4.45 -4.93 9.83
N GLY A 229 3.74 -5.55 8.88
CA GLY A 229 2.38 -5.18 8.49
C GLY A 229 2.26 -3.84 7.74
N THR A 230 3.38 -3.19 7.39
CA THR A 230 3.40 -1.80 6.92
C THR A 230 4.20 -1.58 5.63
N GLU A 231 4.83 -2.63 5.07
CA GLU A 231 5.60 -2.51 3.82
C GLU A 231 4.70 -2.17 2.64
N TYR A 232 3.51 -2.78 2.57
CA TYR A 232 2.57 -2.67 1.46
C TYR A 232 1.24 -2.07 1.89
N GLY A 233 0.76 -1.06 1.16
CA GLY A 233 -0.43 -0.28 1.55
C GLY A 233 -1.71 -1.10 1.65
N ARG A 234 -1.93 -2.03 0.72
CA ARG A 234 -3.10 -2.93 0.70
C ARG A 234 -2.71 -4.39 0.51
N TRP A 235 -1.69 -4.82 1.24
CA TRP A 235 -1.11 -6.16 1.11
C TRP A 235 -2.13 -7.30 0.99
N SER A 236 -3.15 -7.32 1.84
CA SER A 236 -4.18 -8.37 1.85
C SER A 236 -4.96 -8.41 0.53
N GLY A 237 -5.24 -7.26 -0.08
CA GLY A 237 -5.91 -7.18 -1.38
C GLY A 237 -5.00 -7.52 -2.56
N TYR A 238 -3.69 -7.24 -2.46
CA TYR A 238 -2.77 -7.43 -3.58
C TYR A 238 -2.66 -8.88 -4.03
N HIS A 239 -2.62 -9.83 -3.10
CA HIS A 239 -2.51 -11.24 -3.47
C HIS A 239 -3.84 -11.88 -3.89
N GLU A 240 -4.97 -11.22 -3.61
CA GLU A 240 -6.32 -11.68 -3.97
C GLU A 240 -6.67 -11.42 -5.43
N PHE A 241 -5.97 -10.51 -6.12
CA PHE A 241 -6.17 -10.29 -7.55
C PHE A 241 -5.88 -11.55 -8.39
N LEU A 242 -4.93 -12.38 -7.92
CA LEU A 242 -4.57 -13.64 -8.55
C LEU A 242 -4.33 -13.51 -10.07
N CYS A 243 -3.76 -12.38 -10.51
CA CYS A 243 -3.46 -12.15 -11.91
C CYS A 243 -2.32 -13.07 -12.38
N SER A 244 -2.32 -13.39 -13.67
CA SER A 244 -1.17 -14.07 -14.28
C SER A 244 0.03 -13.11 -14.36
N HIS A 245 1.25 -13.67 -14.41
CA HIS A 245 2.46 -12.85 -14.57
C HIS A 245 2.42 -11.97 -15.83
N VAL A 246 1.75 -12.42 -16.89
CA VAL A 246 1.61 -11.66 -18.15
C VAL A 246 0.75 -10.40 -17.96
N ILE A 247 -0.31 -10.48 -17.15
CA ILE A 247 -1.15 -9.32 -16.83
C ILE A 247 -0.41 -8.41 -15.85
N GLU A 248 0.23 -8.97 -14.82
CA GLU A 248 0.97 -8.20 -13.82
C GLU A 248 2.19 -7.48 -14.42
N GLU A 249 2.93 -8.09 -15.36
CA GLU A 249 4.01 -7.42 -16.11
C GLU A 249 3.50 -6.21 -16.90
N GLU A 250 2.36 -6.37 -17.58
CA GLU A 250 1.76 -5.25 -18.31
C GLU A 250 1.22 -4.18 -17.36
N TYR A 251 0.72 -4.57 -16.18
CA TYR A 251 0.22 -3.65 -15.17
C TYR A 251 1.33 -2.77 -14.60
N ALA A 252 2.51 -3.35 -14.34
CA ALA A 252 3.66 -2.59 -13.89
C ALA A 252 4.07 -1.50 -14.91
N ASN A 253 4.05 -1.83 -16.21
CA ASN A 253 4.33 -0.87 -17.28
C ASN A 253 3.20 0.17 -17.43
N TYR A 254 1.94 -0.25 -17.28
CA TYR A 254 0.79 0.65 -17.24
C TYR A 254 0.93 1.70 -16.13
N CYS A 255 1.29 1.28 -14.91
CA CYS A 255 1.52 2.19 -13.81
C CYS A 255 2.64 3.20 -14.12
N GLU A 256 3.78 2.79 -14.69
CA GLU A 256 4.82 3.74 -15.08
C GLU A 256 4.31 4.84 -16.02
N GLU A 257 3.59 4.45 -17.08
CA GLU A 257 3.06 5.42 -18.04
C GLU A 257 1.93 6.26 -17.42
N LEU A 258 1.08 5.65 -16.59
CA LEU A 258 0.00 6.33 -15.86
C LEU A 258 0.54 7.44 -14.97
N PHE A 259 1.55 7.14 -14.14
CA PHE A 259 2.17 8.13 -13.24
C PHE A 259 2.78 9.29 -14.01
N LYS A 260 3.44 9.00 -15.13
CA LYS A 260 4.01 10.01 -16.01
C LYS A 260 2.94 10.91 -16.62
N GLN A 261 1.84 10.34 -17.11
CA GLN A 261 0.77 11.11 -17.75
C GLN A 261 -0.11 11.87 -16.74
N LEU A 262 -0.28 11.36 -15.52
CA LEU A 262 -1.10 11.98 -14.48
C LEU A 262 -0.33 12.92 -13.52
N GLN A 263 0.95 13.17 -13.78
CA GLN A 263 1.76 14.06 -12.94
C GLN A 263 1.14 15.46 -12.75
N TRP A 264 0.38 15.94 -13.73
CA TRP A 264 -0.34 17.23 -13.64
C TRP A 264 -1.29 17.30 -12.43
N MET A 265 -1.78 16.16 -11.92
CA MET A 265 -2.68 16.12 -10.78
C MET A 265 -2.03 16.58 -9.49
N GLU A 266 -0.69 16.53 -9.36
CA GLU A 266 0.05 16.98 -8.18
C GLU A 266 -0.26 18.43 -7.77
N GLY A 267 -0.55 19.29 -8.75
CA GLY A 267 -0.92 20.69 -8.54
C GLY A 267 -2.31 20.88 -7.94
N TYR A 268 -3.12 19.83 -7.88
CA TYR A 268 -4.53 19.87 -7.51
C TYR A 268 -4.88 18.97 -6.31
N LEU A 269 -3.91 18.24 -5.76
CA LEU A 269 -4.14 17.31 -4.64
C LEU A 269 -4.61 17.99 -3.37
N ASP A 270 -4.25 19.26 -3.19
CA ASP A 270 -4.59 20.09 -2.03
C ASP A 270 -6.00 20.70 -2.14
N ALA A 271 -6.75 20.40 -3.21
CA ALA A 271 -8.17 20.77 -3.30
C ALA A 271 -8.94 20.16 -2.12
N ARG A 272 -9.85 20.95 -1.53
CA ARG A 272 -10.70 20.51 -0.41
C ARG A 272 -11.46 19.24 -0.79
N ARG A 273 -11.55 18.27 0.12
CA ARG A 273 -12.30 17.03 -0.07
C ARG A 273 -13.35 16.87 1.03
N PRO A 274 -14.58 16.45 0.71
CA PRO A 274 -15.17 16.36 -0.63
C PRO A 274 -15.41 17.76 -1.24
N SER A 275 -15.31 17.89 -2.57
CA SER A 275 -15.70 19.09 -3.32
C SER A 275 -16.02 18.75 -4.77
N TYR A 276 -16.98 19.44 -5.38
CA TYR A 276 -17.33 19.28 -6.79
C TYR A 276 -16.13 19.56 -7.71
N LYS A 277 -15.29 20.53 -7.32
CA LYS A 277 -14.02 20.82 -7.97
C LYS A 277 -13.08 19.61 -8.00
N TRP A 278 -12.92 18.92 -6.87
CA TRP A 278 -12.11 17.71 -6.80
C TRP A 278 -12.72 16.59 -7.65
N ASP A 279 -14.05 16.45 -7.66
CA ASP A 279 -14.74 15.42 -8.45
C ASP A 279 -14.50 15.61 -9.96
N CYS A 280 -14.54 16.84 -10.47
CA CYS A 280 -14.20 17.12 -11.87
C CYS A 280 -12.73 16.78 -12.20
N ILE A 281 -11.79 17.16 -11.32
CA ILE A 281 -10.34 16.87 -11.49
C ILE A 281 -10.09 15.37 -11.45
N SER A 282 -10.71 14.69 -10.48
CA SER A 282 -10.60 13.25 -10.30
C SER A 282 -11.21 12.49 -11.48
N SER A 283 -12.39 12.89 -11.95
CA SER A 283 -13.03 12.24 -13.10
C SER A 283 -12.15 12.34 -14.35
N ARG A 284 -11.54 13.50 -14.59
CA ARG A 284 -10.59 13.69 -15.69
C ARG A 284 -9.38 12.76 -15.59
N GLY A 285 -8.77 12.63 -14.41
CA GLY A 285 -7.66 11.71 -14.18
C GLY A 285 -8.07 10.24 -14.38
N ALA A 286 -9.24 9.85 -13.88
CA ALA A 286 -9.77 8.51 -14.02
C ALA A 286 -10.05 8.15 -15.49
N PHE A 287 -10.57 9.10 -16.29
CA PHE A 287 -10.86 8.86 -17.70
C PHE A 287 -9.58 8.70 -18.51
N GLN A 288 -8.55 9.51 -18.23
CA GLN A 288 -7.22 9.31 -18.81
C GLN A 288 -6.65 7.94 -18.44
N ALA A 289 -6.82 7.49 -17.18
CA ALA A 289 -6.37 6.18 -16.75
C ALA A 289 -7.00 5.03 -17.55
N ILE A 290 -8.31 5.10 -17.82
CA ILE A 290 -9.04 4.14 -18.67
C ILE A 290 -8.58 4.22 -20.12
N LYS A 291 -8.42 5.42 -20.67
CA LYS A 291 -7.92 5.63 -22.03
C LYS A 291 -6.52 5.03 -22.22
N ILE A 292 -5.59 5.29 -21.30
CA ILE A 292 -4.22 4.76 -21.35
C ILE A 292 -4.25 3.23 -21.35
N ALA A 293 -5.05 2.62 -20.45
CA ALA A 293 -5.22 1.17 -20.42
C ALA A 293 -5.76 0.64 -21.77
N ALA A 294 -6.83 1.24 -22.30
CA ALA A 294 -7.51 0.73 -23.49
C ALA A 294 -6.66 0.86 -24.77
N THR A 295 -5.88 1.93 -24.87
CA THR A 295 -5.13 2.24 -26.09
C THR A 295 -3.73 1.62 -26.11
N THR A 296 -3.12 1.38 -24.96
CA THR A 296 -1.70 1.00 -24.87
C THR A 296 -1.47 -0.34 -24.16
N PHE A 297 -2.38 -0.76 -23.28
CA PHE A 297 -2.19 -1.91 -22.39
C PHE A 297 -3.39 -2.88 -22.44
N PRO A 298 -3.56 -3.65 -23.54
CA PRO A 298 -4.80 -4.35 -23.86
C PRO A 298 -5.18 -5.50 -22.92
N LYS A 299 -4.29 -5.94 -22.01
CA LYS A 299 -4.57 -6.97 -21.00
C LYS A 299 -5.04 -6.38 -19.67
N ILE A 300 -4.97 -5.06 -19.50
CA ILE A 300 -5.38 -4.37 -18.28
C ILE A 300 -6.89 -4.22 -18.28
N SER A 301 -7.54 -4.75 -17.24
CA SER A 301 -8.97 -4.60 -17.06
C SER A 301 -9.32 -3.21 -16.53
N ALA A 302 -10.58 -2.81 -16.64
CA ALA A 302 -11.07 -1.59 -16.03
C ALA A 302 -10.83 -1.54 -14.52
N SER A 303 -11.01 -2.67 -13.80
CA SER A 303 -10.76 -2.74 -12.36
C SER A 303 -9.30 -2.48 -12.01
N LEU A 304 -8.35 -3.04 -12.78
CA LEU A 304 -6.93 -2.77 -12.57
C LEU A 304 -6.57 -1.33 -12.92
N ALA A 305 -7.13 -0.79 -14.01
CA ALA A 305 -6.90 0.59 -14.40
C ALA A 305 -7.37 1.58 -13.31
N TYR A 306 -8.57 1.40 -12.77
CA TYR A 306 -9.03 2.18 -11.61
C TYR A 306 -8.15 1.99 -10.38
N TYR A 307 -7.70 0.77 -10.12
CA TYR A 307 -6.83 0.50 -8.99
C TYR A 307 -5.51 1.26 -9.12
N GLY A 308 -4.88 1.20 -10.29
CA GLY A 308 -3.67 1.96 -10.60
C GLY A 308 -3.88 3.46 -10.49
N TYR A 309 -5.02 3.99 -10.93
CA TYR A 309 -5.39 5.39 -10.77
C TYR A 309 -5.48 5.82 -9.29
N HIS A 310 -6.18 5.05 -8.47
CA HIS A 310 -6.30 5.35 -7.04
C HIS A 310 -4.97 5.27 -6.31
N GLU A 311 -4.13 4.28 -6.63
CA GLU A 311 -2.77 4.19 -6.06
C GLU A 311 -1.86 5.31 -6.57
N CYS A 312 -2.02 5.77 -7.81
CA CYS A 312 -1.34 6.94 -8.34
C CYS A 312 -1.66 8.19 -7.52
N ILE A 313 -2.94 8.49 -7.29
CA ILE A 313 -3.34 9.62 -6.44
C ILE A 313 -2.85 9.43 -5.00
N ALA A 314 -3.00 8.23 -4.43
CA ALA A 314 -2.58 7.97 -3.06
C ALA A 314 -1.07 8.19 -2.90
N SER A 315 -0.29 7.74 -3.87
CA SER A 315 1.16 7.88 -3.92
C SER A 315 1.59 9.34 -4.04
N MET A 316 1.01 10.11 -4.98
CA MET A 316 1.30 11.53 -5.11
C MET A 316 0.80 12.33 -3.90
N GLY A 317 -0.36 11.97 -3.35
CA GLY A 317 -0.93 12.58 -2.15
C GLY A 317 -0.07 12.36 -0.91
N TYR A 318 0.50 11.16 -0.77
CA TYR A 318 1.48 10.86 0.27
C TYR A 318 2.70 11.77 0.15
N ASP A 319 3.22 11.96 -1.07
CA ASP A 319 4.38 12.81 -1.29
C ASP A 319 4.08 14.29 -1.04
N SER A 320 2.90 14.77 -1.46
CA SER A 320 2.42 16.12 -1.14
C SER A 320 2.31 16.31 0.38
N PHE A 321 1.67 15.37 1.07
CA PHE A 321 1.40 15.49 2.50
C PHE A 321 2.67 15.36 3.36
N TRP A 322 3.61 14.49 3.00
CA TRP A 322 4.78 14.21 3.86
C TRP A 322 6.06 14.93 3.43
N PHE A 323 6.28 15.17 2.13
CA PHE A 323 7.58 15.60 1.61
C PHE A 323 7.59 17.01 1.01
N LYS A 324 6.58 17.37 0.21
CA LYS A 324 6.54 18.63 -0.55
C LYS A 324 6.81 19.83 0.37
N GLU A 325 7.72 20.73 -0.02
CA GLU A 325 8.17 21.90 0.76
C GLU A 325 8.93 21.62 2.08
N LEU A 326 8.95 20.39 2.61
CA LEU A 326 9.58 20.12 3.91
C LEU A 326 11.11 20.25 3.84
N ASP A 327 11.70 19.89 2.70
CA ASP A 327 13.11 20.11 2.40
C ASP A 327 13.47 21.60 2.40
N GLY A 328 12.63 22.43 1.79
CA GLY A 328 12.75 23.89 1.83
C GLY A 328 12.67 24.45 3.24
N VAL A 329 11.72 23.99 4.05
CA VAL A 329 11.58 24.39 5.47
C VAL A 329 12.85 24.05 6.24
N TYR A 330 13.32 22.79 6.17
CA TYR A 330 14.52 22.37 6.91
C TYR A 330 15.80 23.01 6.39
N PHE A 331 15.89 23.30 5.09
CA PHE A 331 17.00 24.08 4.53
C PHE A 331 17.03 25.52 5.06
N GLU A 332 15.88 26.20 5.08
CA GLU A 332 15.79 27.58 5.58
C GLU A 332 16.04 27.68 7.10
N ILE A 333 15.64 26.66 7.86
CA ILE A 333 16.00 26.52 9.28
C ILE A 333 17.50 26.26 9.41
N TRP A 334 18.06 25.33 8.63
CA TRP A 334 19.49 25.02 8.65
C TRP A 334 20.34 26.26 8.39
N ARG A 335 20.00 27.04 7.35
CA ARG A 335 20.70 28.30 7.02
C ARG A 335 20.75 29.26 8.21
N ARG A 336 19.65 29.41 8.95
CA ARG A 336 19.56 30.29 10.13
C ARG A 336 20.33 29.74 11.32
N VAL A 337 20.21 28.44 11.59
CA VAL A 337 20.90 27.79 12.70
C VAL A 337 22.42 27.83 12.50
N THR A 338 22.91 27.58 11.28
CA THR A 338 24.37 27.49 11.02
C THR A 338 25.02 28.84 10.75
N GLN A 339 24.38 29.74 9.99
CA GLN A 339 24.99 31.01 9.61
C GLN A 339 24.72 32.13 10.61
N ARG A 340 23.59 32.07 11.32
CA ARG A 340 23.16 33.11 12.27
C ARG A 340 23.16 32.63 13.72
N MET A 341 23.62 31.39 13.97
CA MET A 341 23.74 30.79 15.30
C MET A 341 22.42 30.81 16.09
N MET A 342 21.29 30.71 15.39
CA MET A 342 19.96 30.71 16.01
C MET A 342 19.64 29.39 16.68
N SER A 343 18.80 29.43 17.71
CA SER A 343 18.13 28.22 18.18
C SER A 343 17.14 27.72 17.12
N PHE A 344 16.81 26.43 17.16
CA PHE A 344 15.82 25.84 16.26
C PHE A 344 14.46 26.56 16.33
N ARG A 345 14.02 26.98 17.53
CA ARG A 345 12.73 27.65 17.73
C ARG A 345 12.71 29.02 17.08
N GLU A 346 13.75 29.84 17.28
CA GLU A 346 13.87 31.16 16.63
C GLU A 346 13.94 31.04 15.11
N ALA A 347 14.71 30.06 14.61
CA ALA A 347 14.80 29.80 13.17
C ALA A 347 13.44 29.36 12.58
N LEU A 348 12.70 28.50 13.28
CA LEU A 348 11.36 28.06 12.86
C LEU A 348 10.36 29.22 12.84
N GLU A 349 10.38 30.09 13.85
CA GLU A 349 9.51 31.26 13.92
C GLU A 349 9.75 32.22 12.75
N GLU A 350 11.02 32.50 12.43
CA GLU A 350 11.33 33.30 11.25
C GLU A 350 10.88 32.63 9.94
N VAL A 351 11.08 31.31 9.80
CA VAL A 351 10.68 30.58 8.60
C VAL A 351 9.17 30.54 8.43
N TYR A 352 8.42 30.38 9.52
CA TYR A 352 6.97 30.51 9.54
C TYR A 352 6.52 31.89 9.06
N ASN A 353 7.18 32.95 9.55
CA ASN A 353 6.87 34.34 9.17
C ASN A 353 7.28 34.70 7.73
N LEU A 354 8.11 33.89 7.05
CA LEU A 354 8.40 34.08 5.62
C LEU A 354 7.19 33.78 4.74
N ASP A 355 6.26 32.92 5.20
CA ASP A 355 5.07 32.49 4.46
C ASP A 355 5.37 31.93 3.06
N ARG A 356 6.52 31.26 2.91
CA ARG A 356 6.99 30.67 1.65
C ARG A 356 6.62 29.20 1.46
N PHE A 357 6.03 28.58 2.49
CA PHE A 357 5.78 27.13 2.54
C PHE A 357 4.32 26.85 2.96
N PRO A 358 3.34 27.20 2.11
CA PRO A 358 1.92 27.14 2.46
C PRO A 358 1.48 25.74 2.94
N LEU A 359 2.03 24.65 2.37
CA LEU A 359 1.68 23.28 2.78
C LEU A 359 2.26 22.88 4.14
N ARG A 360 3.23 23.67 4.64
CA ARG A 360 3.88 23.46 5.93
C ARG A 360 3.50 24.51 6.96
N GLN A 361 2.77 25.55 6.59
CA GLN A 361 2.41 26.63 7.51
C GLN A 361 1.63 26.15 8.72
N HIS A 362 0.58 25.33 8.52
CA HIS A 362 -0.18 24.78 9.63
C HIS A 362 0.71 23.96 10.58
N ARG A 363 1.58 23.12 10.02
CA ARG A 363 2.50 22.29 10.80
C ARG A 363 3.51 23.12 11.60
N MET A 364 4.08 24.16 10.99
CA MET A 364 5.01 25.08 11.67
C MET A 364 4.31 25.85 12.78
N LYS A 365 3.07 26.34 12.54
CA LYS A 365 2.24 27.00 13.55
C LYS A 365 1.99 26.10 14.76
N VAL A 366 1.48 24.88 14.53
CA VAL A 366 1.21 23.92 15.60
C VAL A 366 2.49 23.57 16.36
N ALA A 367 3.62 23.42 15.68
CA ALA A 367 4.90 23.20 16.35
C ALA A 367 5.32 24.38 17.24
N LEU A 368 5.04 25.63 16.86
CA LEU A 368 5.35 26.80 17.69
C LEU A 368 4.48 26.87 18.95
N GLU A 369 3.23 26.40 18.85
CA GLU A 369 2.21 26.38 19.92
C GLU A 369 2.31 25.17 20.87
N ASP A 370 2.82 24.02 20.40
CA ASP A 370 2.89 22.76 21.14
C ASP A 370 4.34 22.23 21.26
N ASP A 371 4.84 22.09 22.50
CA ASP A 371 6.20 21.65 22.78
C ASP A 371 6.50 20.19 22.38
N TYR A 372 5.50 19.31 22.38
CA TYR A 372 5.66 17.93 21.92
C TYR A 372 5.83 17.89 20.40
N ILE A 373 5.03 18.65 19.65
CA ILE A 373 5.17 18.78 18.20
C ILE A 373 6.48 19.48 17.82
N MET A 374 6.87 20.54 18.55
CA MET A 374 8.18 21.18 18.44
C MET A 374 9.31 20.16 18.60
N GLY A 375 9.25 19.35 19.67
CA GLY A 375 10.25 18.32 19.96
C GLY A 375 10.37 17.28 18.85
N ARG A 376 9.24 16.83 18.30
CA ARG A 376 9.22 15.94 17.12
C ARG A 376 9.90 16.60 15.94
N MET A 377 9.43 17.78 15.51
CA MET A 377 9.97 18.50 14.34
C MET A 377 11.48 18.76 14.45
N LYS A 378 11.95 19.19 15.63
CA LYS A 378 13.38 19.39 15.91
C LYS A 378 14.21 18.12 15.79
N SER A 379 13.66 16.99 16.24
CA SER A 379 14.33 15.69 16.13
C SER A 379 14.44 15.23 14.67
N GLU A 380 13.42 15.50 13.87
CA GLU A 380 13.45 15.23 12.42
C GLU A 380 14.50 16.07 11.72
N TYR A 381 14.51 17.37 12.00
CA TYR A 381 15.48 18.32 11.45
C TYR A 381 16.92 17.88 11.75
N ARG A 382 17.20 17.47 13.00
CA ARG A 382 18.51 16.96 13.39
C ARG A 382 18.90 15.72 12.61
N ALA A 383 17.98 14.78 12.43
CA ALA A 383 18.24 13.58 11.63
C ALA A 383 18.52 13.94 10.17
N CYS A 384 17.77 14.90 9.59
CA CYS A 384 17.92 15.31 8.20
C CYS A 384 19.20 16.12 7.92
N THR A 385 19.80 16.72 8.95
CA THR A 385 21.00 17.57 8.82
C THR A 385 22.27 16.92 9.36
N ALA A 386 22.19 15.71 9.94
CA ALA A 386 23.31 15.04 10.60
C ALA A 386 24.52 14.78 9.69
N ALA A 387 24.31 14.61 8.39
CA ALA A 387 25.38 14.35 7.41
C ALA A 387 26.04 15.62 6.86
N ILE A 388 25.53 16.81 7.20
CA ILE A 388 26.06 18.08 6.68
C ILE A 388 27.24 18.53 7.53
N THR A 389 28.43 18.55 6.93
CA THR A 389 29.64 19.09 7.57
C THR A 389 29.77 20.60 7.32
N PRO A 390 30.57 21.34 8.12
CA PRO A 390 30.75 22.79 7.97
C PRO A 390 31.27 23.23 6.59
N GLU A 391 31.94 22.35 5.85
CA GLU A 391 32.54 22.63 4.54
C GLU A 391 31.52 22.52 3.39
N VAL A 392 30.34 21.97 3.65
CA VAL A 392 29.28 21.79 2.65
C VAL A 392 28.66 23.14 2.31
N LYS A 393 28.65 23.48 1.02
CA LYS A 393 27.98 24.67 0.49
C LYS A 393 26.46 24.50 0.50
N GLU A 394 25.73 25.61 0.40
CA GLU A 394 24.27 25.63 0.45
C GLU A 394 23.60 24.66 -0.54
N ASP A 395 24.04 24.61 -1.80
CA ASP A 395 23.48 23.69 -2.80
C ASP A 395 23.62 22.22 -2.37
N GLY A 396 24.80 21.85 -1.86
CA GLY A 396 25.05 20.50 -1.34
C GLY A 396 24.25 20.20 -0.07
N ALA A 397 24.07 21.18 0.82
CA ALA A 397 23.24 21.03 2.00
C ALA A 397 21.77 20.80 1.65
N LYS A 398 21.26 21.52 0.64
CA LYS A 398 19.89 21.36 0.14
C LYS A 398 19.65 19.95 -0.42
N GLU A 399 20.60 19.45 -1.23
CA GLU A 399 20.53 18.09 -1.77
C GLU A 399 20.53 17.02 -0.66
N LEU A 400 21.44 17.15 0.32
CA LEU A 400 21.54 16.22 1.45
C LEU A 400 20.27 16.22 2.32
N ILE A 401 19.67 17.39 2.57
CA ILE A 401 18.40 17.49 3.30
C ILE A 401 17.27 16.80 2.53
N ALA A 402 17.16 17.09 1.23
CA ALA A 402 16.13 16.48 0.39
C ALA A 402 16.26 14.95 0.34
N GLU A 403 17.49 14.44 0.22
CA GLU A 403 17.76 13.00 0.27
C GLU A 403 17.42 12.39 1.64
N ALA A 404 17.80 13.04 2.74
CA ALA A 404 17.54 12.55 4.08
C ALA A 404 16.03 12.51 4.40
N ILE A 405 15.26 13.51 3.94
CA ILE A 405 13.80 13.53 4.07
C ILE A 405 13.17 12.35 3.32
N ARG A 406 13.57 12.11 2.06
CA ARG A 406 13.05 10.97 1.27
C ARG A 406 13.36 9.62 1.93
N LYS A 407 14.51 9.48 2.57
CA LYS A 407 14.92 8.24 3.25
C LYS A 407 14.25 8.02 4.60
N ARG A 408 13.72 9.07 5.24
CA ARG A 408 13.26 9.02 6.63
C ARG A 408 11.85 8.45 6.78
N ILE A 409 10.99 8.66 5.79
CA ILE A 409 9.60 8.22 5.85
C ILE A 409 9.45 7.02 4.92
N ASN A 410 9.12 5.88 5.50
CA ASN A 410 8.80 4.68 4.73
C ASN A 410 7.46 4.89 4.03
N LYS A 411 7.51 5.37 2.78
CA LYS A 411 6.35 5.37 1.90
C LYS A 411 5.86 3.93 1.73
N PRO A 412 4.56 3.65 1.94
CA PRO A 412 4.04 2.31 1.71
C PRO A 412 4.23 1.96 0.23
N LYS A 413 4.62 0.72 -0.03
CA LYS A 413 4.73 0.21 -1.40
C LYS A 413 3.36 -0.12 -1.94
N TYR A 414 3.15 0.21 -3.21
CA TYR A 414 1.88 -0.03 -3.90
C TYR A 414 1.91 -1.34 -4.70
N TYR A 415 0.81 -1.65 -5.41
CA TYR A 415 0.66 -2.95 -6.06
C TYR A 415 1.67 -3.17 -7.18
N ASP A 416 2.08 -2.12 -7.89
CA ASP A 416 3.10 -2.21 -8.93
C ASP A 416 4.47 -2.61 -8.36
N GLU A 417 4.86 -2.06 -7.20
CA GLU A 417 6.10 -2.43 -6.50
C GLU A 417 6.02 -3.85 -5.94
N TYR A 418 4.85 -4.26 -5.44
CA TYR A 418 4.57 -5.64 -5.05
C TYR A 418 4.77 -6.60 -6.23
N ILE A 419 4.17 -6.28 -7.38
CA ILE A 419 4.27 -7.06 -8.61
C ILE A 419 5.72 -7.17 -9.08
N ARG A 420 6.45 -6.04 -9.17
CA ARG A 420 7.86 -6.05 -9.63
C ARG A 420 8.71 -6.98 -8.80
N LYS A 421 8.56 -6.93 -7.49
CA LYS A 421 9.27 -7.82 -6.56
C LYS A 421 8.85 -9.28 -6.74
N LYS A 422 7.55 -9.56 -6.88
CA LYS A 422 7.00 -10.91 -7.11
C LYS A 422 7.50 -11.52 -8.42
N ILE A 423 7.49 -10.75 -9.51
CA ILE A 423 8.03 -11.17 -10.82
C ILE A 423 9.52 -11.45 -10.70
N HIS A 424 10.29 -10.56 -10.06
CA HIS A 424 11.72 -10.76 -9.87
C HIS A 424 12.01 -12.09 -9.14
N ILE A 425 11.33 -12.33 -8.01
CA ILE A 425 11.44 -13.59 -7.26
C ILE A 425 11.07 -14.78 -8.15
N ALA A 426 9.95 -14.71 -8.87
CA ALA A 426 9.48 -15.78 -9.74
C ALA A 426 10.50 -16.14 -10.85
N ARG A 427 11.21 -15.15 -11.39
CA ARG A 427 12.33 -15.36 -12.33
C ARG A 427 13.53 -16.01 -11.65
N VAL A 428 13.94 -15.49 -10.50
CA VAL A 428 15.08 -16.00 -9.71
C VAL A 428 14.91 -17.48 -9.37
N VAL A 429 13.70 -17.90 -8.98
CA VAL A 429 13.42 -19.30 -8.62
C VAL A 429 13.01 -20.16 -9.81
N GLY A 430 12.84 -19.58 -11.00
CA GLY A 430 12.44 -20.31 -12.21
C GLY A 430 10.99 -20.81 -12.18
N ILE A 431 10.07 -20.05 -11.60
CA ILE A 431 8.62 -20.21 -11.80
C ILE A 431 8.24 -19.69 -13.19
N ILE A 432 8.83 -18.57 -13.61
CA ILE A 432 8.69 -17.98 -14.94
C ILE A 432 10.07 -17.86 -15.61
N PRO A 433 10.14 -17.79 -16.95
CA PRO A 433 11.41 -17.66 -17.67
C PRO A 433 12.22 -16.42 -17.25
N PRO A 434 13.56 -16.47 -17.31
CA PRO A 434 14.40 -15.29 -17.11
C PRO A 434 14.14 -14.24 -18.22
N LEU A 435 14.47 -12.98 -17.92
CA LEU A 435 14.38 -11.85 -18.87
C LEU A 435 15.26 -12.05 -20.11
#